data_AF-A0A2V4TMR7-F1
#
_entry.id   AF-A0A2V4TMR7-F1
#
_cell.length_a   1.000
_cell.length_b   1.000
_cell.length_c   1.000
_cell.angle_alpha   90.00
_cell.angle_beta   90.00
_cell.angle_gamma   90.00
#
_symmetry.space_group_name_H-M   'P 1'
#
loop_
_entity.id
_entity.type
_entity.pdbx_description
1 polymer ?
#
loop_
_entity_poly.entity_id
_entity_poly.type
_entity_poly.pdbx_seq_one_letter_code
_entity_poly.pdbx_strand_id
1 'polypeptide(L)'
;MIAEQLIGPDIAFDEPWQAEAFATAVQLSRSGVFTWSEWVAQFSTTIAREPQRDGESIGDAYYRQWMTALEALLATSLCLSGQTVTARQAAWHAAYLSTPHGQPVALSNAVQTDDDHEHDGHHHHAHHHHHSHDGATMRPVPRPVAVVPARR
;
A
#
# COMPACT_ATOMS: atom_id res chain seq x y z
N MET A 1 19.90 44.73 3.73
CA MET A 1 19.54 43.53 4.51
C MET A 1 18.06 43.25 4.30
N ILE A 2 17.68 42.44 3.31
CA ILE A 2 16.33 41.87 3.22
C ILE A 2 16.45 40.53 2.47
N ALA A 3 16.93 39.50 3.15
CA ALA A 3 17.00 38.15 2.62
C ALA A 3 16.88 37.16 3.79
N GLU A 4 15.75 37.21 4.51
CA GLU A 4 15.55 36.27 5.63
C GLU A 4 14.09 36.03 5.99
N GLN A 5 13.17 36.03 5.01
CA GLN A 5 11.76 35.75 5.30
C GLN A 5 11.02 35.00 4.18
N LEU A 6 11.55 33.86 3.74
CA LEU A 6 10.78 32.87 2.94
C LEU A 6 10.98 31.43 3.46
N ILE A 7 11.24 31.27 4.76
CA ILE A 7 11.04 29.99 5.44
C ILE A 7 9.74 30.15 6.23
N GLY A 8 8.61 29.95 5.54
CA GLY A 8 7.30 29.85 6.17
C GLY A 8 7.20 28.59 7.05
N PRO A 9 6.16 28.48 7.90
CA PRO A 9 6.02 27.34 8.82
C PRO A 9 6.12 26.02 8.06
N ASP A 10 6.88 25.09 8.64
CA ASP A 10 7.31 23.79 8.08
C ASP A 10 6.41 23.27 6.94
N ILE A 11 7.00 23.10 5.75
CA ILE A 11 6.38 22.35 4.63
C ILE A 11 6.40 20.87 5.02
N ALA A 12 5.58 20.51 6.01
CA ALA A 12 5.44 19.16 6.53
C ALA A 12 4.18 18.52 5.95
N PHE A 13 4.24 17.21 5.76
CA PHE A 13 3.05 16.40 5.53
C PHE A 13 2.18 16.42 6.79
N ASP A 14 0.87 16.56 6.63
CA ASP A 14 -0.07 16.59 7.77
C ASP A 14 -0.13 15.23 8.46
N GLU A 15 0.03 14.15 7.68
CA GLU A 15 0.01 12.78 8.17
C GLU A 15 1.18 11.98 7.57
N PRO A 16 1.80 11.04 8.31
CA PRO A 16 2.95 10.26 7.82
C PRO A 16 2.70 9.52 6.51
N TRP A 17 1.48 9.00 6.32
CA TRP A 17 1.11 8.25 5.13
C TRP A 17 1.18 9.08 3.84
N GLN A 18 1.03 10.41 3.94
CA GLN A 18 1.09 11.30 2.79
C GLN A 18 2.51 11.34 2.20
N ALA A 19 3.53 11.33 3.06
CA ALA A 19 4.93 11.25 2.66
C ALA A 19 5.24 9.90 1.98
N GLU A 20 4.70 8.81 2.53
CA GLU A 20 4.85 7.46 1.98
C GLU A 20 4.21 7.34 0.61
N ALA A 21 2.98 7.87 0.46
CA ALA A 21 2.26 7.91 -0.80
C ALA A 21 3.06 8.67 -1.86
N PHE A 22 3.51 9.89 -1.53
CA PHE A 22 4.34 10.70 -2.42
C PHE A 22 5.62 9.98 -2.84
N ALA A 23 6.38 9.41 -1.90
CA ALA A 23 7.61 8.67 -2.19
C ALA A 23 7.33 7.46 -3.09
N THR A 24 6.20 6.77 -2.89
CA THR A 24 5.77 5.64 -3.72
C THR A 24 5.49 6.08 -5.15
N ALA A 25 4.74 7.18 -5.36
CA ALA A 25 4.51 7.72 -6.70
C ALA A 25 5.81 8.13 -7.41
N VAL A 26 6.72 8.79 -6.71
CA VAL A 26 8.04 9.15 -7.25
C VAL A 26 8.80 7.89 -7.69
N GLN A 27 8.83 6.86 -6.86
CA GLN A 27 9.53 5.61 -7.19
C GLN A 27 8.90 4.90 -8.39
N LEU A 28 7.56 4.82 -8.45
CA LEU A 28 6.82 4.22 -9.56
C LEU A 28 7.11 4.95 -10.87
N SER A 29 7.11 6.29 -10.85
CA SER A 29 7.47 7.08 -12.02
C SER A 29 8.93 6.86 -12.45
N ARG A 30 9.87 6.85 -11.50
CA ARG A 30 11.29 6.55 -11.78
C ARG A 30 11.50 5.15 -12.36
N SER A 31 10.65 4.18 -12.01
CA SER A 31 10.65 2.83 -12.59
C SER A 31 9.93 2.72 -13.94
N GLY A 32 9.33 3.81 -14.44
CA GLY A 32 8.67 3.84 -15.74
C GLY A 32 7.25 3.25 -15.75
N VAL A 33 6.62 3.07 -14.59
CA VAL A 33 5.21 2.62 -14.50
C VAL A 33 4.28 3.69 -15.09
N PHE A 34 4.63 4.96 -14.92
CA PHE A 34 3.98 6.10 -15.56
C PHE A 34 4.94 7.28 -15.65
N THR A 35 4.63 8.23 -16.53
CA THR A 35 5.33 9.50 -16.68
C THR A 35 4.67 10.61 -15.87
N TRP A 36 5.42 11.65 -15.51
CA TRP A 36 4.84 12.82 -14.84
C TRP A 36 3.79 13.55 -15.68
N SER A 37 3.87 13.48 -17.01
CA SER A 37 2.84 14.04 -17.90
C SER A 37 1.52 13.28 -17.78
N GLU A 38 1.55 11.95 -17.74
CA GLU A 38 0.35 11.12 -17.50
C GLU A 38 -0.22 11.37 -16.10
N TRP A 39 0.66 11.50 -15.09
CA TRP A 39 0.25 11.89 -13.74
C TRP A 39 -0.52 13.21 -13.71
N VAL A 40 0.03 14.27 -14.31
CA VAL A 40 -0.62 15.59 -14.34
C VAL A 40 -1.98 15.52 -15.06
N ALA A 41 -2.05 14.81 -16.19
CA ALA A 41 -3.30 14.64 -16.93
C ALA A 41 -4.38 13.91 -16.09
N GLN A 42 -4.00 12.82 -15.42
CA GLN A 42 -4.90 12.06 -14.57
C GLN A 42 -5.33 12.86 -13.34
N PHE A 43 -4.38 13.48 -12.62
CA PHE A 43 -4.66 14.20 -11.38
C PHE A 43 -5.53 15.44 -11.61
N SER A 44 -5.25 16.23 -12.65
CA SER A 44 -6.10 17.38 -13.02
C SER A 44 -7.52 16.95 -13.39
N THR A 45 -7.67 15.83 -14.10
CA THR A 45 -8.98 15.24 -14.40
C THR A 45 -9.73 14.82 -13.13
N THR A 46 -9.03 14.20 -12.17
CA THR A 46 -9.61 13.80 -10.88
C THR A 46 -10.07 15.01 -10.07
N ILE A 47 -9.24 16.05 -9.94
CA ILE A 47 -9.60 17.29 -9.22
C ILE A 47 -10.87 17.91 -9.81
N ALA A 48 -10.98 17.96 -11.14
CA ALA A 48 -12.15 18.52 -11.82
C ALA A 48 -13.42 17.69 -11.60
N ARG A 49 -13.30 16.36 -11.49
CA ARG A 49 -14.44 15.44 -11.28
C ARG A 49 -14.88 15.33 -9.84
N GLU A 50 -13.94 15.47 -8.90
CA GLU A 50 -14.17 15.21 -7.49
C GLU A 50 -13.81 16.43 -6.63
N PRO A 51 -14.59 17.53 -6.70
CA PRO A 51 -14.31 18.72 -5.91
C PRO A 51 -14.29 18.43 -4.40
N GLN A 52 -13.79 19.39 -3.64
CA GLN A 52 -13.85 19.37 -2.18
C GLN A 52 -15.29 19.20 -1.72
N ARG A 53 -15.50 18.30 -0.76
CA ARG A 53 -16.82 18.01 -0.18
C ARG A 53 -17.15 19.01 0.93
N ASP A 54 -18.44 19.18 1.21
CA ASP A 54 -18.89 20.03 2.31
C ASP A 54 -18.31 19.53 3.64
N GLY A 55 -17.62 20.42 4.36
CA GLY A 55 -16.97 20.12 5.64
C GLY A 55 -15.62 19.39 5.55
N GLU A 56 -15.15 19.05 4.36
CA GLU A 56 -13.81 18.49 4.13
C GLU A 56 -12.75 19.60 4.19
N SER A 57 -11.58 19.35 4.77
CA SER A 57 -10.50 20.34 4.70
C SER A 57 -9.87 20.36 3.31
N ILE A 58 -9.15 21.44 2.97
CA ILE A 58 -8.44 21.52 1.68
C ILE A 58 -7.39 20.40 1.57
N GLY A 59 -6.69 20.09 2.67
CA GLY A 59 -5.67 19.03 2.72
C GLY A 59 -6.27 17.64 2.52
N ASP A 60 -7.39 17.34 3.20
CA ASP A 60 -8.10 16.07 3.06
C ASP A 60 -8.60 15.88 1.63
N ALA A 61 -9.20 16.93 1.04
CA ALA A 61 -9.65 16.90 -0.34
C ALA A 61 -8.49 16.65 -1.31
N TYR A 62 -7.38 17.38 -1.11
CA TYR A 62 -6.19 17.25 -1.95
C TYR A 62 -5.64 15.82 -1.94
N TYR A 63 -5.40 15.25 -0.76
CA TYR A 63 -4.81 13.92 -0.67
C TYR A 63 -5.78 12.79 -1.02
N ARG A 64 -7.09 12.98 -0.82
CA ARG A 64 -8.11 12.08 -1.38
C ARG A 64 -8.04 12.06 -2.90
N GLN A 65 -8.08 13.23 -3.54
CA GLN A 65 -7.97 13.34 -5.01
C GLN A 65 -6.64 12.78 -5.52
N TRP A 66 -5.55 13.01 -4.78
CA TRP A 66 -4.21 12.52 -5.11
C TRP A 66 -4.17 10.98 -5.11
N MET A 67 -4.72 10.35 -4.07
CA MET A 67 -4.82 8.89 -3.98
C MET A 67 -5.71 8.31 -5.08
N THR A 68 -6.90 8.89 -5.31
CA THR A 68 -7.79 8.47 -6.41
C THR A 68 -7.08 8.52 -7.77
N ALA A 69 -6.31 9.59 -8.03
CA ALA A 69 -5.57 9.72 -9.27
C ALA A 69 -4.46 8.66 -9.40
N LEU A 70 -3.72 8.39 -8.32
CA LEU A 70 -2.69 7.36 -8.31
C LEU A 70 -3.28 5.97 -8.56
N GLU A 71 -4.36 5.61 -7.87
CA GLU A 71 -5.02 4.32 -8.05
C GLU A 71 -5.53 4.12 -9.47
N ALA A 72 -6.15 5.14 -10.06
CA ALA A 72 -6.63 5.09 -11.45
C ALA A 72 -5.49 4.89 -12.46
N LEU A 73 -4.37 5.58 -12.24
CA LEU A 73 -3.19 5.44 -13.08
C LEU A 73 -2.58 4.04 -12.97
N LEU A 74 -2.47 3.50 -11.76
CA LEU A 74 -1.93 2.15 -11.52
C LEU A 74 -2.86 1.04 -11.99
N ALA A 75 -4.19 1.22 -11.91
CA ALA A 75 -5.14 0.29 -12.49
C ALA A 75 -4.89 0.10 -14.00
N THR A 76 -4.55 1.19 -14.69
CA THR A 76 -4.26 1.20 -16.12
C THR A 76 -2.86 0.64 -16.43
N SER A 77 -1.83 1.12 -15.73
CA SER A 77 -0.43 0.74 -16.02
C SER A 77 -0.05 -0.67 -15.56
N LEU A 78 -0.66 -1.17 -14.48
CA LEU A 78 -0.31 -2.45 -13.86
C LEU A 78 -1.42 -3.50 -13.99
N CYS A 79 -2.49 -3.20 -14.74
CA CYS A 79 -3.67 -4.05 -14.88
C CYS A 79 -4.26 -4.49 -13.52
N LEU A 80 -4.17 -3.62 -12.50
CA LEU A 80 -4.70 -3.91 -11.17
C LEU A 80 -6.22 -3.79 -11.18
N SER A 81 -6.91 -4.86 -10.82
CA SER A 81 -8.36 -4.85 -10.65
C SER A 81 -8.72 -4.28 -9.27
N GLY A 82 -9.90 -3.64 -9.17
CA GLY A 82 -10.44 -3.22 -7.87
C GLY A 82 -10.55 -4.39 -6.88
N GLN A 83 -10.87 -5.59 -7.36
CA GLN A 83 -10.90 -6.80 -6.53
C GLN A 83 -9.54 -7.12 -5.92
N THR A 84 -8.45 -6.95 -6.67
CA THR A 84 -7.08 -7.16 -6.17
C THR A 84 -6.73 -6.18 -5.05
N VAL A 85 -7.15 -4.91 -5.19
CA VAL A 85 -6.95 -3.88 -4.15
C VAL A 85 -7.77 -4.21 -2.90
N THR A 86 -9.06 -4.52 -3.05
CA THR A 86 -9.93 -4.90 -1.95
C THR A 86 -9.43 -6.13 -1.21
N ALA A 87 -9.01 -7.18 -1.94
CA ALA A 87 -8.44 -8.38 -1.34
C ALA A 87 -7.15 -8.05 -0.55
N ARG A 88 -6.31 -7.15 -1.08
CA ARG A 88 -5.10 -6.72 -0.38
C ARG A 88 -5.41 -5.94 0.89
N GLN A 89 -6.41 -5.05 0.86
CA GLN A 89 -6.87 -4.32 2.05
C GLN A 89 -7.42 -5.27 3.12
N ALA A 90 -8.25 -6.24 2.72
CA ALA A 90 -8.78 -7.26 3.62
C ALA A 90 -7.67 -8.09 4.26
N ALA A 91 -6.66 -8.51 3.50
CA ALA A 91 -5.51 -9.24 4.02
C ALA A 91 -4.72 -8.39 5.04
N TRP A 92 -4.48 -7.11 4.77
CA TRP A 92 -3.81 -6.23 5.75
C TRP A 92 -4.63 -6.01 7.01
N HIS A 93 -5.96 -5.89 6.89
CA HIS A 93 -6.85 -5.79 8.04
C HIS A 93 -6.81 -7.08 8.89
N ALA A 94 -6.88 -8.25 8.25
CA ALA A 94 -6.74 -9.53 8.94
C ALA A 94 -5.36 -9.64 9.63
N ALA A 95 -4.28 -9.28 8.95
CA ALA A 95 -2.94 -9.26 9.53
C ALA A 95 -2.86 -8.36 10.77
N TYR A 96 -3.47 -7.18 10.74
CA TYR A 96 -3.53 -6.28 11.89
C TYR A 96 -4.23 -6.94 13.09
N LEU A 97 -5.42 -7.52 12.88
CA LEU A 97 -6.20 -8.18 13.93
C LEU A 97 -5.49 -9.42 14.53
N SER A 98 -4.73 -10.14 13.71
CA SER A 98 -3.99 -11.34 14.12
C SER A 98 -2.60 -11.04 14.70
N THR A 99 -2.14 -9.79 14.69
CA THR A 99 -0.81 -9.41 15.23
C THR A 99 -0.90 -9.20 16.75
N PRO A 100 -0.12 -9.95 17.56
CA PRO A 100 -0.06 -9.72 19.00
C PRO A 100 0.37 -8.29 19.34
N HIS A 101 -0.20 -7.72 20.41
CA HIS A 101 0.15 -6.38 20.85
C HIS A 101 1.66 -6.20 21.07
N GLY A 102 2.20 -5.10 20.57
CA GLY A 102 3.63 -4.77 20.65
C GLY A 102 4.50 -5.44 19.58
N GLN A 103 3.93 -6.28 18.71
CA GLN A 103 4.65 -6.85 17.56
C GLN A 103 4.39 -6.04 16.28
N PRO A 104 5.35 -5.97 15.35
CA PRO A 104 5.14 -5.37 14.03
C PRO A 104 4.08 -6.14 13.24
N VAL A 105 3.21 -5.40 12.53
CA VAL A 105 2.22 -6.00 11.61
C VAL A 105 2.93 -6.48 10.36
N ALA A 106 2.80 -7.77 10.05
CA ALA A 106 3.30 -8.37 8.82
C ALA A 106 2.14 -9.01 8.06
N LEU A 107 2.12 -8.86 6.73
CA LEU A 107 1.03 -9.42 5.92
C LEU A 107 0.90 -10.95 6.05
N SER A 108 2.00 -11.66 6.36
CA SER A 108 2.00 -13.09 6.66
C SER A 108 1.15 -13.46 7.89
N ASN A 109 0.78 -12.50 8.72
CA ASN A 109 -0.09 -12.71 9.89
C ASN A 109 -1.56 -12.78 9.47
N ALA A 110 -1.91 -12.38 8.24
CA ALA A 110 -3.23 -12.64 7.70
C ALA A 110 -3.41 -14.15 7.59
N VAL A 111 -4.14 -14.75 8.53
CA VAL A 111 -4.47 -16.17 8.45
C VAL A 111 -5.17 -16.39 7.11
N GLN A 112 -4.56 -17.17 6.22
CA GLN A 112 -5.26 -17.71 5.06
C GLN A 112 -6.30 -18.67 5.63
N THR A 113 -7.57 -18.25 5.68
CA THR A 113 -8.67 -19.19 5.83
C THR A 113 -8.86 -19.91 4.50
N ASP A 114 -7.85 -20.67 4.09
CA ASP A 114 -7.99 -21.74 3.10
C ASP A 114 -8.18 -23.03 3.92
N ASP A 115 -9.36 -23.19 4.52
CA ASP A 115 -9.78 -24.43 5.17
C ASP A 115 -11.26 -24.70 4.81
N ASP A 116 -11.52 -24.89 3.52
CA ASP A 116 -12.52 -25.86 3.09
C ASP A 116 -11.89 -27.26 3.27
N HIS A 117 -11.76 -27.68 4.53
CA HIS A 117 -11.42 -29.06 4.88
C HIS A 117 -12.58 -29.64 5.68
N GLU A 118 -13.59 -30.14 4.95
CA GLU A 118 -14.46 -31.21 5.44
C GLU A 118 -13.55 -32.39 5.84
N HIS A 119 -13.25 -32.49 7.13
CA HIS A 119 -12.49 -33.59 7.68
C HIS A 119 -13.45 -34.76 7.94
N ASP A 120 -13.74 -35.51 6.87
CA ASP A 120 -14.42 -36.79 6.98
C ASP A 120 -13.41 -37.93 6.76
N GLY A 121 -13.23 -38.74 7.80
CA GLY A 121 -12.80 -40.14 7.64
C GLY A 121 -11.29 -40.45 7.68
N HIS A 122 -10.89 -41.00 8.82
CA HIS A 122 -10.00 -42.18 8.96
C HIS A 122 -8.47 -42.00 8.90
N HIS A 123 -7.88 -42.00 10.10
CA HIS A 123 -6.46 -42.29 10.36
C HIS A 123 -6.08 -43.71 9.96
N HIS A 124 -5.11 -43.89 9.04
CA HIS A 124 -4.25 -45.09 9.00
C HIS A 124 -2.81 -44.72 8.60
N HIS A 125 -1.85 -45.37 9.27
CA HIS A 125 -0.43 -45.05 9.34
C HIS A 125 0.40 -45.24 8.05
N ALA A 126 1.36 -44.31 7.89
CA ALA A 126 2.75 -44.43 7.45
C ALA A 126 3.12 -45.16 6.15
N HIS A 127 3.61 -44.39 5.17
CA HIS A 127 4.74 -44.79 4.32
C HIS A 127 5.68 -43.61 4.04
N HIS A 128 6.96 -43.77 4.40
CA HIS A 128 8.05 -42.86 4.03
C HIS A 128 8.33 -42.96 2.53
N HIS A 129 8.32 -41.83 1.82
CA HIS A 129 9.04 -41.68 0.55
C HIS A 129 9.87 -40.40 0.58
N HIS A 130 11.17 -40.57 0.39
CA HIS A 130 12.18 -39.53 0.29
C HIS A 130 12.23 -39.03 -1.14
N HIS A 131 11.96 -37.75 -1.37
CA HIS A 131 12.28 -37.06 -2.62
C HIS A 131 13.00 -35.75 -2.32
N SER A 132 14.26 -35.67 -2.75
CA SER A 132 15.01 -34.42 -2.86
C SER A 132 14.46 -33.60 -4.03
N HIS A 133 14.35 -32.28 -3.86
CA HIS A 133 14.38 -31.37 -5.00
C HIS A 133 15.17 -30.09 -4.70
N ASP A 134 15.93 -29.76 -5.73
CA ASP A 134 16.95 -28.73 -5.92
C ASP A 134 16.57 -27.29 -5.60
N GLY A 135 17.63 -26.48 -5.50
CA GLY A 135 17.61 -25.07 -5.14
C GLY A 135 16.84 -24.18 -6.11
N ALA A 136 15.92 -23.39 -5.54
CA ALA A 136 15.36 -22.21 -6.18
C ALA A 136 15.86 -20.97 -5.40
N THR A 137 16.62 -20.12 -6.07
CA THR A 137 17.03 -18.80 -5.59
C THR A 137 15.80 -17.99 -5.17
N MET A 138 15.64 -17.79 -3.87
CA MET A 138 14.55 -17.02 -3.28
C MET A 138 14.69 -15.53 -3.66
N ARG A 139 13.69 -14.96 -4.33
CA ARG A 139 13.62 -13.51 -4.56
C ARG A 139 13.59 -12.78 -3.22
N PRO A 140 14.30 -11.64 -3.06
CA PRO A 140 14.32 -10.91 -1.80
C PRO A 140 12.90 -10.45 -1.43
N VAL A 141 12.47 -10.82 -0.23
CA VAL A 141 11.21 -10.38 0.36
C VAL A 141 11.35 -8.88 0.69
N PRO A 142 10.47 -8.00 0.20
CA PRO A 142 10.52 -6.58 0.53
C PRO A 142 10.35 -6.41 2.05
N ARG A 143 11.30 -5.71 2.67
CA ARG A 143 11.23 -5.38 4.10
C ARG A 143 10.23 -4.23 4.30
N PRO A 144 9.27 -4.36 5.23
CA PRO A 144 8.43 -3.23 5.61
C PRO A 144 9.32 -2.08 6.09
N VAL A 145 9.16 -0.90 5.49
CA VAL A 145 9.73 0.34 6.00
C VAL A 145 8.86 0.75 7.18
N ALA A 146 9.38 0.60 8.40
CA ALA A 146 8.73 1.16 9.57
C ALA A 146 8.86 2.68 9.49
N VAL A 147 7.74 3.37 9.27
CA VAL A 147 7.70 4.83 9.39
C VAL A 147 7.54 5.16 10.86
N VAL A 148 8.61 5.71 11.43
CA VAL A 148 8.61 6.25 12.79
C VAL A 148 7.67 7.44 12.79
N PRO A 149 6.65 7.50 13.66
CA PRO A 149 5.80 8.67 13.76
C PRO A 149 6.64 9.88 14.15
N ALA A 150 6.35 11.04 13.54
CA ALA A 150 7.02 12.29 13.86
C ALA A 150 6.89 12.56 15.37
N ARG A 151 8.03 12.77 16.04
CA ARG A 151 8.03 13.22 17.44
C ARG A 151 7.49 14.66 17.45
N ARG A 152 6.34 14.85 18.08
CA ARG A 152 5.84 16.18 18.48
C ARG A 152 6.67 16.75 19.61
#